data_AF-A0A6B2SV91-F1
#
_entry.id   AF-A0A6B2SV91-F1
#
_cell.length_a   1.000
_cell.length_b   1.000
_cell.length_c   1.000
_cell.angle_alpha   90.00
_cell.angle_beta   90.00
_cell.angle_gamma   90.00
#
_symmetry.space_group_name_H-M   'P 1'
#
loop_
_entity.id
_entity.type
_entity.pdbx_description
1 polymer ?
#
loop_
_entity_poly.entity_id
_entity_poly.type
_entity_poly.pdbx_seq_one_letter_code
_entity_poly.pdbx_strand_id
1 'polypeptide(L)'
;ELVDGQGLTEPAQTRFVSRDKDGRPVITDGPYGETKEVLAGYWVLDCESLERVTEIALRISECPSPEGVVDPPVVIRPLQDASGGEV
;
A
#
# COMPACT_ATOMS: atom_id res chain seq x y z
N GLU A 1 10.42 10.41 -11.87
CA GLU A 1 10.40 9.09 -11.23
C GLU A 1 9.73 9.13 -9.87
N LEU A 2 10.36 9.55 -8.77
CA LEU A 2 9.64 9.60 -7.48
C LEU A 2 8.66 10.79 -7.41
N VAL A 3 7.39 10.50 -7.12
CA VAL A 3 6.34 11.51 -6.86
C VAL A 3 6.11 11.65 -5.36
N ASP A 4 5.93 10.53 -4.65
CA ASP A 4 5.76 10.50 -3.19
C ASP A 4 6.20 9.14 -2.64
N GLY A 5 6.50 9.08 -1.35
CA GLY A 5 6.75 7.83 -0.64
C GLY A 5 6.73 8.04 0.86
N GLN A 6 5.94 7.24 1.56
CA GLN A 6 5.75 7.36 3.00
C GLN A 6 5.77 5.98 3.65
N GLY A 7 6.46 5.89 4.80
CA GLY A 7 6.27 4.81 5.76
C GLY A 7 5.01 5.07 6.58
N LEU A 8 4.26 4.01 6.87
CA LEU A 8 3.10 4.07 7.74
C LEU A 8 3.52 3.77 9.19
N THR A 9 2.73 4.26 10.15
CA THR A 9 2.92 3.93 11.56
C THR A 9 2.50 2.50 11.86
N GLU A 10 2.69 2.05 13.10
CA GLU A 10 2.36 0.68 13.51
C GLU A 10 0.90 0.31 13.17
N PRO A 11 0.62 -0.91 12.69
CA PRO A 11 -0.72 -1.32 12.27
C PRO A 11 -1.80 -1.15 13.34
N ALA A 12 -1.43 -1.21 14.62
CA ALA A 12 -2.33 -1.05 15.76
C ALA A 12 -3.01 0.33 15.81
N GLN A 13 -2.47 1.33 15.12
CA GLN A 13 -3.02 2.69 15.03
C GLN A 13 -4.02 2.86 13.88
N THR A 14 -4.36 1.79 13.16
CA THR A 14 -5.28 1.87 12.03
C THR A 14 -6.73 2.07 12.49
N ARG A 15 -7.50 2.83 11.72
CA ARG A 15 -8.95 2.98 11.85
C ARG A 15 -9.64 2.53 10.57
N PHE A 16 -10.63 1.66 10.71
CA PHE A 16 -11.45 1.18 9.61
C PHE A 16 -12.75 1.93 9.53
N VAL A 17 -13.17 2.23 8.31
CA VAL A 17 -14.48 2.75 7.99
C VAL A 17 -15.08 1.84 6.92
N SER A 18 -16.13 1.12 7.28
CA SER A 18 -16.86 0.23 6.39
C SER A 18 -18.36 0.51 6.47
N ARG A 19 -19.16 -0.30 5.79
CA ARG A 19 -20.63 -0.25 5.86
C ARG A 19 -21.18 -1.61 6.22
N ASP A 20 -22.23 -1.64 7.04
CA ASP A 20 -23.01 -2.85 7.30
C ASP A 20 -23.90 -3.22 6.10
N LYS A 21 -24.67 -4.32 6.24
CA LYS A 21 -25.58 -4.81 5.20
C LYS A 21 -26.70 -3.82 4.85
N ASP A 22 -27.00 -2.89 5.75
CA ASP A 22 -28.02 -1.86 5.58
C ASP A 22 -27.41 -0.52 5.14
N GLY A 23 -26.10 -0.50 4.83
CA GLY A 23 -25.38 0.68 4.37
C GLY A 23 -24.97 1.66 5.46
N ARG A 24 -25.17 1.35 6.74
CA ARG A 24 -24.79 2.23 7.86
C ARG A 24 -23.28 2.18 8.06
N PRO A 25 -22.62 3.32 8.40
CA PRO A 25 -21.20 3.34 8.65
C PRO A 25 -20.85 2.50 9.88
N VAL A 26 -19.81 1.67 9.75
CA VAL A 26 -19.21 0.91 10.83
C VAL A 26 -17.77 1.38 10.98
N ILE A 27 -17.39 1.82 12.17
CA ILE A 27 -16.05 2.32 12.48
C ILE A 27 -15.41 1.40 13.51
N THR A 28 -14.21 0.90 13.22
CA THR A 28 -13.48 -0.01 14.10
C THR A 28 -12.04 0.46 14.23
N ASP A 29 -11.56 0.62 15.47
CA ASP A 29 -10.17 0.89 15.78
C ASP A 29 -9.40 -0.42 15.99
N GLY A 30 -8.12 -0.46 15.58
CA GLY A 30 -7.22 -1.60 15.82
C GLY A 30 -6.47 -2.04 14.57
N PRO A 31 -5.69 -3.12 14.65
CA PRO A 31 -4.99 -3.67 13.48
C PRO A 31 -5.98 -4.22 12.43
N TYR A 32 -5.59 -4.17 11.16
CA TYR A 32 -6.40 -4.66 10.04
C TYR A 32 -6.58 -6.17 10.10
N GLY A 33 -7.65 -6.61 10.77
CA GLY A 33 -7.98 -8.03 10.92
C GLY A 33 -6.84 -8.87 11.51
N GLU A 34 -7.02 -10.18 11.57
CA GLU A 34 -5.91 -11.12 11.83
C GLU A 34 -5.11 -11.37 10.54
N THR A 35 -4.84 -10.34 9.72
CA THR A 35 -4.08 -10.56 8.49
C THR A 35 -2.61 -10.70 8.83
N LYS A 36 -1.96 -11.73 8.26
CA LYS A 36 -0.53 -11.97 8.44
C LYS A 36 0.35 -10.91 7.77
N GLU A 37 -0.23 -10.12 6.87
CA GLU A 37 0.47 -9.10 6.09
C GLU A 37 -0.29 -7.77 6.22
N VAL A 38 0.49 -6.71 6.43
CA VAL A 38 0.03 -5.33 6.63
C VAL A 38 0.87 -4.40 5.77
N LEU A 39 0.26 -3.31 5.29
CA LEU A 39 0.97 -2.34 4.48
C LEU A 39 1.92 -1.52 5.36
N ALA A 40 3.23 -1.64 5.11
CA ALA A 40 4.25 -0.90 5.85
C ALA A 40 4.48 0.52 5.31
N GLY A 41 4.14 0.77 4.05
CA GLY A 41 4.43 2.01 3.35
C GLY A 41 3.99 1.95 1.89
N TYR A 42 4.16 3.06 1.18
CA TYR A 42 3.89 3.15 -0.25
C TYR A 42 4.91 4.04 -0.95
N TRP A 43 4.99 3.87 -2.27
CA TRP A 43 5.65 4.79 -3.19
C TRP A 43 4.70 5.10 -4.34
N VAL A 44 4.64 6.37 -4.74
CA VAL A 44 4.02 6.81 -5.98
C VAL A 44 5.15 7.18 -6.93
N LEU A 45 5.18 6.50 -8.07
CA LEU A 45 6.21 6.65 -9.08
C LEU A 45 5.57 7.06 -10.40
N ASP A 46 6.17 8.08 -11.03
CA ASP A 46 5.90 8.51 -12.39
C ASP A 46 7.11 8.13 -13.26
N CYS A 47 6.94 7.02 -13.97
CA CYS A 47 7.98 6.38 -14.78
C CYS A 47 7.46 6.15 -16.19
N GLU A 48 8.39 6.13 -17.15
CA GLU A 48 8.06 5.97 -18.57
C GLU A 48 7.53 4.56 -18.92
N SER A 49 7.76 3.55 -18.06
CA SER A 49 7.27 2.20 -18.27
C SER A 49 7.15 1.37 -16.98
N LEU A 50 6.43 0.25 -17.04
CA LEU A 50 6.28 -0.70 -15.94
C LEU A 50 7.60 -1.41 -15.61
N GLU A 51 8.44 -1.66 -16.62
CA GLU A 51 9.79 -2.24 -16.44
C GLU A 51 10.64 -1.34 -15.55
N ARG A 52 10.60 -0.02 -15.80
CA ARG A 52 11.34 0.93 -14.97
C ARG A 52 10.84 0.97 -13.52
N VAL A 53 9.52 0.88 -13.32
CA VAL A 53 8.93 0.72 -11.97
C VAL A 53 9.39 -0.58 -11.31
N THR A 54 9.50 -1.67 -12.08
CA THR A 54 9.93 -2.97 -11.57
C THR A 54 11.39 -2.95 -11.12
N GLU A 55 12.28 -2.29 -11.87
CA GLU A 55 13.67 -2.08 -11.45
C GLU A 55 13.77 -1.32 -10.12
N ILE A 56 12.91 -0.31 -9.92
CA ILE A 56 12.86 0.46 -8.68
C ILE A 56 12.30 -0.42 -7.55
N ALA A 57 11.25 -1.21 -7.81
CA ALA A 57 10.67 -2.13 -6.83
C ALA A 57 11.66 -3.19 -6.34
N LEU A 58 12.54 -3.71 -7.23
CA LEU A 58 13.61 -4.61 -6.84
C LEU A 58 14.57 -3.96 -5.84
N ARG A 59 14.97 -2.71 -6.06
CA ARG A 59 15.82 -1.96 -5.10
C ARG A 59 15.12 -1.71 -3.77
N ILE A 60 13.81 -1.48 -3.80
CA ILE A 60 13.00 -1.33 -2.58
C ILE A 60 12.97 -2.65 -1.79
N SER A 61 12.87 -3.80 -2.47
CA SER A 61 12.87 -5.12 -1.80
C SER A 61 14.20 -5.44 -1.09
N GLU A 62 15.29 -4.79 -1.47
CA GLU A 62 16.61 -4.91 -0.84
C GLU A 62 16.77 -4.01 0.40
N CYS A 63 15.78 -3.15 0.70
CA CYS A 63 15.87 -2.25 1.85
C CYS A 63 15.85 -3.04 3.17
N PRO A 64 16.67 -2.66 4.16
CA PRO A 64 16.71 -3.34 5.45
C PRO A 64 15.32 -3.41 6.08
N SER A 65 14.91 -4.62 6.44
CA SER A 65 13.66 -4.85 7.16
C SER A 65 13.92 -5.05 8.64
N PRO A 66 12.92 -4.79 9.52
CA PRO A 66 13.03 -5.11 10.94
C PRO A 66 13.37 -6.59 11.16
N GLU A 67 14.03 -6.88 12.28
CA GLU A 67 14.38 -8.24 12.66
C GLU A 67 13.14 -9.15 12.68
N GLY A 68 13.25 -10.32 12.03
CA GLY A 68 12.17 -11.31 11.94
C GLY A 68 11.22 -11.12 10.74
N VAL A 69 11.34 -10.04 9.97
CA VAL A 69 10.64 -9.88 8.68
C VAL A 69 11.50 -10.47 7.58
N VAL A 70 10.94 -11.40 6.80
CA VAL A 70 11.63 -12.07 5.68
C VAL A 70 10.99 -11.62 4.38
N ASP A 71 11.80 -11.05 3.49
CA ASP A 71 11.48 -10.70 2.09
C ASP A 71 10.04 -10.15 1.88
N PRO A 72 9.70 -8.98 2.46
CA PRO A 72 8.36 -8.43 2.31
C PRO A 72 8.10 -8.10 0.83
N PRO A 73 6.95 -8.52 0.26
CA PRO A 73 6.66 -8.30 -1.14
C PRO A 73 6.42 -6.82 -1.44
N VAL A 74 6.95 -6.33 -2.57
CA VAL A 74 6.58 -5.04 -3.15
C VAL A 74 5.51 -5.27 -4.21
N VAL A 75 4.31 -4.74 -3.99
CA VAL A 75 3.19 -4.86 -4.92
C VAL A 75 3.12 -3.61 -5.82
N ILE A 76 3.25 -3.80 -7.13
CA ILE A 76 3.13 -2.72 -8.11
C ILE A 76 1.69 -2.65 -8.62
N ARG A 77 1.08 -1.47 -8.59
CA ARG A 77 -0.25 -1.22 -9.15
C ARG A 77 -0.29 0.12 -9.89
N PRO A 78 -0.67 0.16 -11.17
CA PRO A 78 -0.88 1.42 -11.88
C PRO A 78 -1.99 2.25 -11.23
N LEU A 79 -1.76 3.56 -11.12
CA LEU A 79 -2.82 4.51 -10.79
C LEU A 79 -3.63 4.77 -12.06
N GLN A 80 -4.95 4.71 -11.96
CA GLN A 80 -5.81 5.19 -13.03
C GLN A 80 -5.70 6.71 -13.11
N ASP A 81 -5.65 7.24 -14.33
CA ASP A 81 -5.69 8.68 -14.52
C ASP A 81 -7.04 9.22 -14.02
N ALA A 82 -7.01 10.34 -13.30
CA ALA A 82 -8.18 10.87 -12.61
C ALA A 82 -9.26 11.41 -13.59
N SER A 83 -8.95 11.51 -14.88
CA SER A 83 -9.95 11.75 -15.92
C SER A 83 -10.74 10.46 -16.19
N GLY A 84 -11.78 10.24 -15.40
CA GLY A 84 -12.77 9.20 -15.64
C GLY A 84 -13.39 9.34 -17.04
N GLY A 85 -12.88 8.57 -18.00
CA GLY A 85 -13.61 8.17 -19.19
C GLY A 85 -14.38 6.90 -18.86
N GLU A 86 -15.69 6.94 -19.09
CA GLU A 86 -16.68 5.88 -18.84
C GLU A 86 -16.20 4.46 -19.22
N VAL A 87 -16.60 3.49 -18.39
CA VAL A 87 -16.92 2.12 -18.82
C VAL A 87 -18.36 1.80 -18.43
#